data_AF-A0A7C5G650-F1
#
_entry.id   AF-A0A7C5G650-F1
#
_cell.length_a   1.000
_cell.length_b   1.000
_cell.length_c   1.000
_cell.angle_alpha   90.00
_cell.angle_beta   90.00
_cell.angle_gamma   90.00
#
_symmetry.space_group_name_H-M   'P 1'
#
loop_
_entity.id
_entity.type
_entity.pdbx_description
1 polymer ?
#
loop_
_entity_poly.entity_id
_entity_poly.type
_entity_poly.pdbx_seq_one_letter_code
_entity_poly.pdbx_strand_id
1 'polypeptide(L)'
;MRRHPDNPLIRPQDLRPSAPGLRVRGVFNPGAARVGDEVVLLLRVAEDCEPRDGYARVPVVRMEDGKPRLEALEIPADHPDVRLKDTRGIVYQGRDYLSTMSHLRLARSRDGVHFRVEDRPFILPADASERFGVEDARIVHLEGRYWINYTAVSPDGWATALASTTDFRSVQRHGLIFTVQNKDVALF
;
A
#
# COMPACT_ATOMS: atom_id res chain seq x y z
N MET A 1 26.53 7.06 -10.15
CA MET A 1 25.60 6.79 -9.02
C MET A 1 26.39 6.15 -7.89
N ARG A 2 26.42 6.75 -6.70
CA ARG A 2 27.06 6.15 -5.50
C ARG A 2 25.97 5.52 -4.64
N ARG A 3 26.06 4.20 -4.41
CA ARG A 3 25.13 3.48 -3.51
C ARG A 3 25.59 3.62 -2.06
N HIS A 4 24.64 3.68 -1.13
CA HIS A 4 24.96 3.64 0.30
C HIS A 4 25.45 2.23 0.68
N PRO A 5 26.49 2.08 1.53
CA PRO A 5 26.98 0.76 1.96
C PRO A 5 25.92 -0.05 2.72
N ASP A 6 25.02 0.60 3.44
CA ASP A 6 23.98 -0.07 4.24
C ASP A 6 22.76 -0.54 3.42
N ASN A 7 22.81 -0.42 2.10
CA ASN A 7 21.74 -0.93 1.25
C ASN A 7 21.58 -2.46 1.40
N PRO A 8 20.34 -2.99 1.45
CA PRO A 8 19.07 -2.26 1.46
C PRO A 8 18.74 -1.67 2.85
N LEU A 9 18.32 -0.40 2.86
CA LEU A 9 18.05 0.39 4.08
C LEU A 9 16.79 -0.07 4.85
N ILE A 10 15.81 -0.64 4.14
CA ILE A 10 14.57 -1.17 4.72
C ILE A 10 14.24 -2.47 3.98
N ARG A 11 13.93 -3.53 4.72
CA ARG A 11 13.63 -4.87 4.22
C ARG A 11 12.24 -5.31 4.71
N PRO A 12 11.56 -6.23 4.01
CA PRO A 12 10.29 -6.79 4.48
C PRO A 12 10.32 -7.31 5.91
N GLN A 13 11.40 -7.99 6.31
CA GLN A 13 11.57 -8.52 7.66
C GLN A 13 11.70 -7.46 8.77
N ASP A 14 11.93 -6.20 8.42
CA ASP A 14 12.06 -5.11 9.38
C ASP A 14 10.69 -4.55 9.79
N LEU A 15 9.62 -4.95 9.10
CA LEU A 15 8.25 -4.48 9.32
C LEU A 15 7.37 -5.58 9.92
N ARG A 16 6.50 -5.18 10.84
CA ARG A 16 5.38 -6.01 11.29
C ARG A 16 4.25 -5.98 10.24
N PRO A 17 3.59 -7.11 9.95
CA PRO A 17 2.38 -7.14 9.13
C PRO A 17 1.28 -6.23 9.68
N SER A 18 0.42 -5.72 8.81
CA SER A 18 -0.62 -4.75 9.19
C SER A 18 -1.76 -5.37 10.00
N ALA A 19 -1.94 -6.68 9.87
CA ALA A 19 -2.93 -7.46 10.61
C ALA A 19 -2.45 -8.91 10.83
N PRO A 20 -3.04 -9.63 11.81
CA PRO A 20 -2.75 -11.05 12.04
C PRO A 20 -3.01 -11.92 10.79
N GLY A 21 -2.13 -12.91 10.56
CA GLY A 21 -2.22 -13.83 9.44
C GLY A 21 -1.75 -13.26 8.09
N LEU A 22 -1.33 -12.00 8.06
CA LEU A 22 -0.66 -11.37 6.93
C LEU A 22 0.86 -11.45 7.07
N ARG A 23 1.55 -11.28 5.95
CA ARG A 23 3.00 -11.28 5.86
C ARG A 23 3.47 -10.20 4.89
N VAL A 24 4.44 -9.40 5.33
CA VAL A 24 5.07 -8.39 4.49
C VAL A 24 5.93 -9.09 3.42
N ARG A 25 5.60 -8.87 2.15
CA ARG A 25 6.33 -9.44 1.00
C ARG A 25 7.28 -8.45 0.36
N GLY A 26 6.91 -7.19 0.35
CA GLY A 26 7.70 -6.14 -0.27
C GLY A 26 7.57 -4.82 0.47
N VAL A 27 8.68 -4.10 0.52
CA VAL A 27 8.74 -2.70 0.97
C VAL A 27 9.60 -1.94 -0.03
N PHE A 28 8.98 -1.09 -0.84
CA PHE A 28 9.63 -0.51 -2.02
C PHE A 28 8.93 0.78 -2.50
N ASN A 29 9.42 1.34 -3.61
CA ASN A 29 8.87 2.51 -4.33
C ASN A 29 8.39 3.67 -3.43
N PRO A 30 9.23 4.17 -2.50
CA PRO A 30 8.77 5.22 -1.61
C PRO A 30 8.63 6.56 -2.31
N GLY A 31 7.56 7.28 -1.99
CA GLY A 31 7.56 8.74 -2.10
C GLY A 31 8.47 9.33 -1.03
N ALA A 32 9.13 10.46 -1.29
CA ALA A 32 10.06 11.07 -0.35
C ALA A 32 9.77 12.57 -0.18
N ALA A 33 9.89 13.06 1.05
CA ALA A 33 9.81 14.48 1.37
C ALA A 33 10.73 14.82 2.53
N ARG A 34 11.09 16.10 2.66
CA ARG A 34 11.78 16.63 3.83
C ARG A 34 10.77 17.35 4.71
N VAL A 35 10.76 17.01 5.99
CA VAL A 35 9.84 17.56 7.00
C VAL A 35 10.66 18.04 8.18
N GLY A 36 10.90 19.36 8.24
CA GLY A 36 11.86 19.91 9.18
C GLY A 36 13.27 19.35 8.93
N ASP A 37 13.83 18.69 9.94
CA ASP A 37 15.14 18.02 9.88
C ASP A 37 15.06 16.51 9.60
N GLU A 38 13.86 15.98 9.31
CA GLU A 38 13.65 14.58 8.97
C GLU A 38 13.47 14.36 7.47
N VAL A 39 14.00 13.23 6.98
CA VAL A 39 13.56 12.58 5.74
C VAL A 39 12.35 11.72 6.07
N VAL A 40 11.25 11.98 5.37
CA VAL A 40 10.03 11.16 5.41
C VAL A 40 9.93 10.37 4.13
N LEU A 41 9.77 9.05 4.26
CA LEU A 41 9.41 8.17 3.17
C LEU A 41 7.97 7.71 3.34
N LEU A 42 7.25 7.61 2.23
CA LEU A 42 5.95 6.96 2.14
C LEU A 42 6.11 5.69 1.33
N LEU A 43 6.43 4.60 2.04
CA LEU A 43 6.77 3.29 1.49
C LEU A 43 5.51 2.62 0.91
N ARG A 44 5.62 2.00 -0.27
CA ARG A 44 4.68 0.95 -0.66
C ARG A 44 5.03 -0.32 0.09
N VAL A 45 4.07 -0.82 0.86
CA VAL A 45 4.17 -2.09 1.57
C VAL A 45 3.17 -3.04 0.95
N ALA A 46 3.65 -4.13 0.38
CA ALA A 46 2.82 -5.19 -0.19
C ALA A 46 2.77 -6.37 0.78
N GLU A 47 1.56 -6.76 1.20
CA GLU A 47 1.32 -7.89 2.10
C GLU A 47 0.57 -9.01 1.39
N ASP A 48 0.99 -10.26 1.61
CA ASP A 48 0.21 -11.45 1.30
C ASP A 48 -0.29 -12.12 2.58
N CYS A 49 -0.92 -13.29 2.45
CA CYS A 49 -1.30 -14.10 3.60
C CYS A 49 -0.21 -15.15 3.90
N GLU A 50 -0.04 -15.47 5.18
CA GLU A 50 0.73 -16.65 5.56
C GLU A 50 0.09 -17.92 4.96
N PRO A 51 0.86 -18.90 4.49
CA PRO A 51 0.28 -20.15 3.98
C PRO A 51 -0.50 -20.90 5.07
N ARG A 52 -1.56 -21.61 4.67
CA ARG A 52 -2.31 -22.52 5.54
C ARG A 52 -2.81 -23.71 4.73
N ASP A 53 -2.47 -24.91 5.17
CA ASP A 53 -2.84 -26.15 4.48
C ASP A 53 -4.36 -26.27 4.34
N GLY A 54 -4.81 -26.64 3.14
CA GLY A 54 -6.24 -26.78 2.82
C GLY A 54 -6.98 -25.48 2.53
N TYR A 55 -6.31 -24.31 2.57
CA TYR A 55 -6.94 -23.02 2.30
C TYR A 55 -6.22 -22.21 1.22
N ALA A 56 -6.99 -21.63 0.30
CA ALA A 56 -6.59 -20.47 -0.46
C ALA A 56 -6.80 -19.21 0.39
N ARG A 57 -5.75 -18.39 0.54
CA ARG A 57 -5.80 -17.17 1.36
C ARG A 57 -5.41 -15.96 0.52
N VAL A 58 -6.21 -14.90 0.61
CA VAL A 58 -5.96 -13.64 -0.09
C VAL A 58 -6.18 -12.44 0.83
N PRO A 59 -5.33 -11.40 0.75
CA PRO A 59 -5.54 -10.21 1.55
C PRO A 59 -6.71 -9.39 1.00
N VAL A 60 -7.60 -8.96 1.89
CA VAL A 60 -8.75 -8.10 1.55
C VAL A 60 -8.84 -6.93 2.51
N VAL A 61 -9.50 -5.86 2.05
CA VAL A 61 -9.88 -4.75 2.91
C VAL A 61 -11.35 -4.84 3.25
N ARG A 62 -11.68 -4.82 4.54
CA ARG A 62 -13.05 -4.73 5.05
C ARG A 62 -13.27 -3.40 5.74
N MET A 63 -14.51 -2.94 5.70
CA MET A 63 -14.96 -1.79 6.48
C MET A 63 -15.52 -2.29 7.81
N GLU A 64 -14.90 -1.87 8.91
CA GLU A 64 -15.32 -2.15 10.29
C GLU A 64 -15.50 -0.79 10.99
N ASP A 65 -16.70 -0.49 11.50
CA ASP A 65 -17.04 0.81 12.12
C ASP A 65 -16.66 2.04 11.26
N GLY A 66 -16.87 1.93 9.94
CA GLY A 66 -16.55 3.00 8.99
C GLY A 66 -15.05 3.19 8.72
N LYS A 67 -14.19 2.27 9.21
CA LYS A 67 -12.74 2.31 8.98
C LYS A 67 -12.30 1.10 8.16
N PRO A 68 -11.40 1.30 7.18
CA PRO A 68 -10.84 0.18 6.44
C PRO A 68 -9.84 -0.59 7.31
N ARG A 69 -9.88 -1.92 7.21
CA ARG A 69 -8.97 -2.85 7.89
C ARG A 69 -8.56 -3.96 6.94
N LEU A 70 -7.26 -4.26 6.92
CA LEU A 70 -6.74 -5.43 6.20
C LEU A 70 -6.97 -6.70 7.00
N GLU A 71 -7.29 -7.77 6.30
CA GLU A 71 -7.41 -9.11 6.85
C GLU A 71 -7.11 -10.19 5.80
N ALA A 72 -6.86 -11.41 6.26
CA ALA A 72 -6.76 -12.57 5.38
C ALA A 72 -8.14 -13.20 5.19
N LEU A 73 -8.66 -13.16 3.95
CA LEU A 73 -9.80 -13.98 3.57
C LEU A 73 -9.33 -15.42 3.39
N GLU A 74 -9.92 -16.34 4.15
CA GLU A 74 -9.63 -17.77 4.07
C GLU A 74 -10.76 -18.51 3.33
N ILE A 75 -10.40 -19.27 2.30
CA ILE A 75 -11.34 -20.03 1.47
C ILE A 75 -10.83 -21.47 1.39
N PRO A 76 -11.66 -22.50 1.63
CA PRO A 76 -11.25 -23.88 1.41
C PRO A 76 -10.70 -24.07 -0.01
N ALA A 77 -9.53 -24.68 -0.14
CA ALA A 77 -8.84 -24.80 -1.41
C ALA A 77 -9.60 -25.67 -2.43
N ASP A 78 -10.45 -26.57 -1.96
CA ASP A 78 -11.34 -27.44 -2.73
C ASP A 78 -12.73 -26.84 -2.98
N HIS A 79 -12.97 -25.59 -2.57
CA HIS A 79 -14.27 -24.95 -2.76
C HIS A 79 -14.61 -24.84 -4.26
N PRO A 80 -15.82 -25.26 -4.70
CA PRO A 80 -16.16 -25.41 -6.12
C PRO A 80 -16.16 -24.10 -6.92
N ASP A 81 -16.25 -22.95 -6.25
CA ASP A 81 -16.18 -21.60 -6.86
C ASP A 81 -14.78 -20.98 -6.88
N VAL A 82 -13.76 -21.65 -6.34
CA VAL A 82 -12.38 -21.15 -6.41
C VAL A 82 -11.79 -21.48 -7.78
N ARG A 83 -11.29 -20.47 -8.46
CA ARG A 83 -10.46 -20.63 -9.65
C ARG A 83 -9.12 -19.95 -9.38
N LEU A 84 -8.05 -20.73 -9.41
CA LEU A 84 -6.71 -20.18 -9.34
C LEU A 84 -6.46 -19.39 -10.62
N LYS A 85 -6.08 -18.11 -10.47
CA LYS A 85 -5.44 -17.36 -11.55
C LYS A 85 -3.97 -17.79 -11.59
N ASP A 86 -3.18 -17.19 -12.47
CA ASP A 86 -1.73 -17.27 -12.35
C ASP A 86 -1.24 -16.70 -10.99
N THR A 87 0.05 -16.40 -10.85
CA THR A 87 0.65 -15.89 -9.61
C THR A 87 0.00 -14.61 -9.04
N ARG A 88 -0.94 -13.99 -9.77
CA ARG A 88 -1.59 -12.73 -9.40
C ARG A 88 -2.83 -12.88 -8.52
N GLY A 89 -3.37 -14.09 -8.30
CA GLY A 89 -4.44 -14.29 -7.30
C GLY A 89 -5.47 -15.36 -7.63
N ILE A 90 -6.72 -15.16 -7.20
CA ILE A 90 -7.82 -16.12 -7.39
C ILE A 90 -9.10 -15.41 -7.84
N VAL A 91 -10.00 -16.15 -8.46
CA VAL A 91 -11.42 -15.78 -8.59
C VAL A 91 -12.20 -16.61 -7.58
N TYR A 92 -13.06 -15.95 -6.79
CA TYR A 92 -13.95 -16.60 -5.83
C TYR A 92 -15.32 -15.92 -5.87
N GLN A 93 -16.37 -16.71 -6.06
CA GLN A 93 -17.77 -16.22 -6.19
C GLN A 93 -17.92 -15.10 -7.25
N GLY A 94 -17.27 -15.26 -8.40
CA GLY A 94 -17.30 -14.29 -9.49
C GLY A 94 -16.55 -12.98 -9.21
N ARG A 95 -15.73 -12.92 -8.16
CA ARG A 95 -14.90 -11.75 -7.81
C ARG A 95 -13.41 -12.08 -7.91
N ASP A 96 -12.65 -11.19 -8.53
CA ASP A 96 -11.18 -11.24 -8.53
C ASP A 96 -10.62 -10.79 -7.18
N TYR A 97 -9.61 -11.52 -6.70
CA TYR A 97 -8.79 -11.19 -5.56
C TYR A 97 -7.32 -11.28 -5.96
N LEU A 98 -6.52 -10.31 -5.53
CA LEU A 98 -5.09 -10.33 -5.79
C LEU A 98 -4.32 -11.09 -4.70
N SER A 99 -3.20 -11.69 -5.07
CA SER A 99 -2.31 -12.42 -4.14
C SER A 99 -1.61 -11.51 -3.13
N THR A 100 -1.54 -10.21 -3.40
CA THR A 100 -0.99 -9.18 -2.51
C THR A 100 -1.89 -7.96 -2.45
N MET A 101 -1.96 -7.30 -1.29
CA MET A 101 -2.57 -5.99 -1.11
C MET A 101 -1.48 -4.97 -0.78
N SER A 102 -1.44 -3.87 -1.53
CA SER A 102 -0.52 -2.76 -1.24
C SER A 102 -1.19 -1.68 -0.42
N HIS A 103 -0.48 -1.16 0.57
CA HIS A 103 -0.80 0.07 1.30
C HIS A 103 0.43 0.96 1.48
N LEU A 104 0.24 2.19 1.94
CA LEU A 104 1.32 3.14 2.14
C LEU A 104 1.65 3.31 3.62
N ARG A 105 2.93 3.17 4.00
CA ARG A 105 3.41 3.38 5.39
C ARG A 105 4.45 4.47 5.47
N LEU A 106 4.41 5.25 6.55
CA LEU A 106 5.41 6.26 6.82
C LEU A 106 6.68 5.63 7.37
N ALA A 107 7.82 6.19 6.99
CA ALA A 107 9.09 5.97 7.65
C ALA A 107 9.83 7.29 7.82
N ARG A 108 10.54 7.46 8.93
CA ARG A 108 11.23 8.70 9.30
C ARG A 108 12.70 8.43 9.62
N SER A 109 13.57 9.34 9.19
CA SER A 109 14.99 9.31 9.49
C SER A 109 15.55 10.71 9.63
N ARG A 110 16.49 10.93 10.56
CA ARG A 110 17.22 12.20 10.69
C ARG A 110 18.55 12.20 9.93
N ASP A 111 19.12 11.02 9.66
CA ASP A 111 20.39 10.87 8.96
C ASP A 111 20.22 10.42 7.49
N GLY A 112 18.99 10.10 7.07
CA GLY A 112 18.66 9.64 5.73
C GLY A 112 19.06 8.18 5.46
N VAL A 113 19.50 7.43 6.48
CA VAL A 113 20.02 6.07 6.36
C VAL A 113 19.24 5.12 7.27
N HIS A 114 19.08 5.46 8.55
CA HIS A 114 18.38 4.64 9.54
C HIS A 114 16.93 5.12 9.66
N PHE A 115 15.99 4.29 9.18
CA PHE A 115 14.57 4.64 9.15
C PHE A 115 13.78 3.91 10.24
N ARG A 116 12.97 4.66 10.99
CA ARG A 116 11.89 4.10 11.81
C ARG A 116 10.62 4.05 10.97
N VAL A 117 10.14 2.84 10.70
CA VAL A 117 8.87 2.62 9.97
C VAL A 117 7.71 2.57 10.96
N GLU A 118 6.59 3.22 10.62
CA GLU A 118 5.37 3.15 11.44
C GLU A 118 4.70 1.78 11.30
N ASP A 119 4.13 1.28 12.39
CA ASP A 119 3.46 -0.03 12.42
C ASP A 119 2.16 -0.03 11.60
N ARG A 120 1.47 1.11 11.54
CA ARG A 120 0.16 1.23 10.89
C ARG A 120 0.26 1.84 9.49
N PRO A 121 -0.60 1.40 8.55
CA PRO A 121 -0.81 2.10 7.28
C PRO A 121 -1.16 3.58 7.50
N PHE A 122 -0.52 4.46 6.73
CA PHE A 122 -0.87 5.87 6.64
C PHE A 122 -1.98 6.10 5.61
N ILE A 123 -1.93 5.39 4.48
CA ILE A 123 -3.03 5.32 3.50
C ILE A 123 -3.32 3.84 3.23
N LEU A 124 -4.59 3.49 3.40
CA LEU A 124 -5.16 2.18 3.13
C LEU A 124 -6.24 2.33 2.06
N PRO A 125 -6.53 1.29 1.24
CA PRO A 125 -7.71 1.31 0.40
C PRO A 125 -8.96 1.71 1.18
N ALA A 126 -9.67 2.73 0.71
CA ALA A 126 -10.82 3.31 1.42
C ALA A 126 -12.15 3.07 0.70
N ASP A 127 -12.12 2.87 -0.63
CA ASP A 127 -13.33 2.75 -1.45
C ASP A 127 -13.10 1.84 -2.68
N ALA A 128 -14.12 1.73 -3.53
CA ALA A 128 -14.11 0.83 -4.68
C ALA A 128 -13.01 1.14 -5.71
N SER A 129 -12.55 2.39 -5.81
CA SER A 129 -11.49 2.80 -6.74
C SER A 129 -10.10 2.28 -6.35
N GLU A 130 -9.96 1.75 -5.13
CA GLU A 130 -8.70 1.29 -4.54
C GLU A 130 -8.75 -0.18 -4.13
N ARG A 131 -9.79 -0.92 -4.54
CA ARG A 131 -10.08 -2.29 -4.08
C ARG A 131 -8.88 -3.25 -4.15
N PHE A 132 -7.95 -3.02 -5.07
CA PHE A 132 -6.76 -3.85 -5.28
C PHE A 132 -5.46 -3.27 -4.73
N GLY A 133 -5.52 -2.10 -4.09
CA GLY A 133 -4.41 -1.51 -3.38
C GLY A 133 -4.20 -0.04 -3.70
N VAL A 134 -3.36 0.58 -2.87
CA VAL A 134 -2.80 1.91 -3.09
C VAL A 134 -1.28 1.78 -3.24
N GLU A 135 -0.73 2.36 -4.29
CA GLU A 135 0.63 2.06 -4.74
C GLU A 135 1.45 3.30 -5.05
N ASP A 136 2.78 3.16 -4.94
CA ASP A 136 3.79 4.01 -5.58
C ASP A 136 3.57 5.51 -5.41
N ALA A 137 3.40 5.96 -4.16
CA ALA A 137 3.17 7.37 -3.87
C ALA A 137 4.32 8.28 -4.34
N ARG A 138 3.98 9.52 -4.66
CA ARG A 138 4.89 10.66 -4.85
C ARG A 138 4.44 11.79 -3.94
N ILE A 139 5.39 12.60 -3.47
CA ILE A 139 5.13 13.68 -2.53
C ILE A 139 5.73 14.97 -3.08
N VAL A 140 4.94 16.04 -3.12
CA VAL A 140 5.43 17.40 -3.37
C VAL A 140 5.00 18.30 -2.22
N HIS A 141 5.91 19.18 -1.77
CA HIS A 141 5.56 20.22 -0.81
C HIS A 141 5.31 21.53 -1.57
N LEU A 142 4.06 21.99 -1.57
CA LEU A 142 3.63 23.17 -2.30
C LEU A 142 2.65 23.95 -1.42
N GLU A 143 2.87 25.27 -1.31
CA GLU A 143 1.99 26.20 -0.57
C GLU A 143 1.69 25.78 0.88
N GLY A 144 2.74 25.31 1.59
CA GLY A 144 2.64 24.93 3.01
C GLY A 144 1.92 23.60 3.26
N ARG A 145 1.75 22.77 2.23
CA ARG A 145 1.05 21.49 2.28
C ARG A 145 1.85 20.41 1.54
N TYR A 146 1.79 19.18 2.03
CA TYR A 146 2.32 18.02 1.32
C TYR A 146 1.20 17.39 0.51
N TRP A 147 1.34 17.43 -0.80
CA TRP A 147 0.46 16.76 -1.75
C TRP A 147 1.03 15.39 -2.06
N ILE A 148 0.18 14.38 -1.97
CA ILE A 148 0.53 12.98 -2.12
C ILE A 148 -0.33 12.42 -3.25
N ASN A 149 0.25 12.21 -4.42
CA ASN A 149 -0.41 11.43 -5.46
C ASN A 149 0.04 9.97 -5.38
N TYR A 150 -0.86 9.04 -5.68
CA TYR A 150 -0.58 7.61 -5.62
C TYR A 150 -1.49 6.87 -6.59
N THR A 151 -1.09 5.66 -6.96
CA THR A 151 -1.88 4.81 -7.85
C THR A 151 -2.99 4.11 -7.07
N ALA A 152 -4.23 4.32 -7.48
CA ALA A 152 -5.41 3.62 -7.00
C ALA A 152 -5.72 2.49 -7.97
N VAL A 153 -5.75 1.25 -7.48
CA VAL A 153 -5.96 0.05 -8.31
C VAL A 153 -7.33 -0.55 -8.02
N SER A 154 -8.09 -0.84 -9.08
CA SER A 154 -9.41 -1.48 -9.00
C SER A 154 -9.60 -2.49 -10.14
N PRO A 155 -10.73 -3.21 -10.18
CA PRO A 155 -11.11 -4.01 -11.34
C PRO A 155 -11.20 -3.22 -12.66
N ASP A 156 -11.47 -1.91 -12.58
CA ASP A 156 -11.58 -1.05 -13.76
C ASP A 156 -10.20 -0.72 -14.36
N GLY A 157 -9.12 -0.83 -13.58
CA GLY A 157 -7.74 -0.58 -13.97
C GLY A 157 -6.96 0.18 -12.90
N TRP A 158 -5.99 0.99 -13.31
CA TRP A 158 -5.23 1.86 -12.41
C TRP A 158 -5.44 3.34 -12.75
N ALA A 159 -5.77 4.13 -11.74
CA ALA A 159 -5.94 5.57 -11.82
C ALA A 159 -4.95 6.27 -10.88
N THR A 160 -4.84 7.59 -10.98
CA THR A 160 -4.06 8.37 -10.01
C THR A 160 -4.99 9.15 -9.09
N ALA A 161 -4.89 8.88 -7.79
CA ALA A 161 -5.58 9.61 -6.74
C ALA A 161 -4.68 10.69 -6.14
N LEU A 162 -5.31 11.69 -5.51
CA LEU A 162 -4.65 12.74 -4.76
C LEU A 162 -5.10 12.74 -3.31
N ALA A 163 -4.15 12.93 -2.41
CA ALA A 163 -4.36 13.21 -1.01
C ALA A 163 -3.43 14.36 -0.58
N SER A 164 -3.67 14.90 0.62
CA SER A 164 -2.78 15.89 1.21
C SER A 164 -2.71 15.77 2.72
N THR A 165 -1.61 16.26 3.28
CA THR A 165 -1.40 16.38 4.72
C THR A 165 -0.55 17.61 5.03
N THR A 166 -0.65 18.13 6.25
CA THR A 166 0.26 19.16 6.78
C THR A 166 1.18 18.60 7.86
N ASP A 167 0.89 17.41 8.41
CA ASP A 167 1.54 16.87 9.61
C ASP A 167 2.01 15.41 9.48
N PHE A 168 1.61 14.71 8.39
CA PHE A 168 1.79 13.27 8.23
C PHE A 168 1.25 12.45 9.42
N ARG A 169 0.18 12.94 10.05
CA ARG A 169 -0.62 12.21 11.05
C ARG A 169 -2.05 12.00 10.56
N SER A 170 -2.59 13.01 9.88
CA SER A 170 -3.89 12.96 9.21
C SER A 170 -3.72 13.06 7.70
N VAL A 171 -4.67 12.49 6.96
CA VAL A 171 -4.70 12.54 5.50
C VAL A 171 -6.07 13.02 5.03
N GLN A 172 -6.07 14.04 4.19
CA GLN A 172 -7.25 14.50 3.45
C GLN A 172 -7.21 13.90 2.06
N ARG A 173 -8.26 13.20 1.65
CA ARG A 173 -8.37 12.56 0.33
C ARG A 173 -9.15 13.50 -0.61
N HIS A 174 -8.66 13.66 -1.84
CA HIS A 174 -9.23 14.57 -2.86
C HIS A 174 -9.83 13.82 -4.07
N GLY A 175 -9.76 12.48 -4.06
CA GLY A 175 -10.28 11.63 -5.13
C GLY A 175 -9.30 11.45 -6.30
N LEU A 176 -9.82 10.95 -7.42
CA LEU A 176 -9.04 10.70 -8.63
C LEU A 176 -8.75 12.01 -9.36
N ILE A 177 -7.48 12.25 -9.67
CA ILE A 177 -7.03 13.40 -10.47
C ILE A 177 -6.71 13.03 -11.93
N PHE A 178 -6.45 11.75 -12.20
CA PHE A 178 -6.38 11.20 -13.55
C PHE A 178 -7.17 9.89 -13.61
N THR A 179 -7.99 9.73 -14.65
CA THR A 179 -8.80 8.54 -14.87
C THR A 179 -7.95 7.37 -15.39
N VAL A 180 -8.56 6.18 -15.42
CA VAL A 180 -7.95 4.94 -15.88
C VAL A 180 -7.64 5.02 -17.39
N GLN A 181 -6.49 4.55 -17.91
CA GLN A 181 -5.33 3.97 -17.22
C GLN A 181 -4.22 5.01 -17.04
N ASN A 182 -3.91 5.41 -15.81
CA ASN A 182 -2.87 6.41 -15.55
C ASN A 182 -2.15 6.20 -14.21
N LYS A 183 -0.81 6.28 -14.24
CA LYS A 183 0.11 6.15 -13.09
C LYS A 183 1.36 7.01 -13.36
N ASP A 184 2.29 7.02 -12.40
CA ASP A 184 3.57 7.74 -12.50
C ASP A 184 3.45 9.27 -12.66
N VAL A 185 2.37 9.84 -12.12
CA VAL A 185 2.17 11.29 -12.07
C VAL A 185 3.21 11.95 -11.16
N ALA A 186 3.76 13.07 -11.61
CA ALA A 186 4.64 13.93 -10.84
C ALA A 186 4.08 15.36 -10.85
N LEU A 187 3.95 15.94 -9.65
CA LEU A 187 3.60 17.33 -9.44
C LEU A 187 4.88 18.12 -9.12
N PHE A 188 4.95 19.37 -9.59
CA PHE A 188 6.12 20.24 -9.44
C PHE A 188 5.71 21.68 -9.14
#